data_AF-A0A8S0G3Y1-F1
#
_entry.id   AF-A0A8S0G3Y1-F1
#
_cell.length_a   1.000
_cell.length_b   1.000
_cell.length_c   1.000
_cell.angle_alpha   90.00
_cell.angle_beta   90.00
_cell.angle_gamma   90.00
#
_symmetry.space_group_name_H-M   'P 1'
#
loop_
_entity.id
_entity.type
_entity.pdbx_description
1 polymer ?
#
loop_
_entity_poly.entity_id
_entity_poly.type
_entity_poly.pdbx_seq_one_letter_code
_entity_poly.pdbx_strand_id
1 'polypeptide(L)'
;MDVVKRICDCVAVISNGELIEQDTVSEVFSHPKTPLAQKFIQSTLHLDIPEDYQERLQAEPFTDCVPMLRLEFTGQSVDAPLLSETARRFNVNNNIISAQMDYAGGVKFGIMLTEMHGTQQDTQAAIAWLQEHHVKVEVLGYV
;
A
#
# COMPACT_ATOMS: atom_id res chain seq x y z
N MET A 1 -11.99 12.83 -0.89
CA MET A 1 -11.85 13.18 0.55
C MET A 1 -10.85 14.31 0.80
N ASP A 2 -10.47 15.09 -0.22
CA ASP A 2 -9.29 15.96 -0.13
C ASP A 2 -9.46 17.15 0.81
N VAL A 3 -10.68 17.66 0.98
CA VAL A 3 -10.96 18.73 1.95
C VAL A 3 -10.72 18.22 3.37
N VAL A 4 -11.27 17.05 3.71
CA VAL A 4 -11.16 16.44 5.04
C VAL A 4 -9.69 16.22 5.42
N LYS A 5 -8.89 15.69 4.49
CA LYS A 5 -7.45 15.49 4.69
C LYS A 5 -6.68 16.78 4.95
N ARG A 6 -7.16 17.91 4.39
CA ARG A 6 -6.39 19.16 4.28
C ARG A 6 -6.67 20.16 5.39
N ILE A 7 -7.90 20.19 5.93
CA ILE A 7 -8.31 21.26 6.85
C ILE A 7 -8.94 20.77 8.16
N CYS A 8 -9.25 19.47 8.29
CA CYS A 8 -9.87 18.93 9.49
C CYS A 8 -8.83 18.32 10.42
N ASP A 9 -9.09 18.37 11.73
CA ASP A 9 -8.29 17.67 12.75
C ASP A 9 -8.91 16.31 13.10
N CYS A 10 -10.24 16.23 13.09
CA CYS A 10 -11.03 15.03 13.41
C CYS A 10 -12.07 14.72 12.33
N VAL A 11 -12.44 13.45 12.21
CA VAL A 11 -13.42 12.94 11.24
C VAL A 11 -14.40 12.02 11.94
N ALA A 12 -15.66 12.09 11.50
CA ALA A 12 -16.72 11.19 11.90
C ALA A 12 -17.30 10.49 10.66
N VAL A 13 -17.50 9.18 10.72
CA VAL A 13 -18.17 8.38 9.69
C VAL A 13 -19.56 8.02 10.19
N ILE A 14 -20.58 8.36 9.40
CA ILE A 14 -21.99 8.12 9.71
C ILE A 14 -22.57 7.17 8.67
N SER A 15 -23.33 6.16 9.11
CA SER A 15 -24.05 5.24 8.25
C SER A 15 -25.44 4.95 8.81
N ASN A 16 -26.46 4.93 7.96
CA ASN A 16 -27.84 4.63 8.36
C ASN A 16 -28.35 5.49 9.54
N GLY A 17 -27.87 6.73 9.67
CA GLY A 17 -28.23 7.64 10.77
C GLY A 17 -27.44 7.42 12.07
N GLU A 18 -26.47 6.51 12.09
CA GLU A 18 -25.65 6.20 13.26
C GLU A 18 -24.20 6.66 13.06
N LEU A 19 -23.61 7.23 14.12
CA LEU A 19 -22.18 7.53 14.17
C LEU A 19 -21.43 6.22 14.41
N ILE A 20 -20.77 5.70 13.37
CA ILE A 20 -20.12 4.40 13.42
C ILE A 20 -18.63 4.49 13.76
N GLU A 21 -17.99 5.64 13.49
CA GLU A 21 -16.58 5.86 13.80
C GLU A 21 -16.31 7.36 13.99
N GLN A 22 -15.49 7.72 14.97
CA GLN A 22 -15.03 9.08 15.19
C GLN A 22 -13.60 9.05 15.75
N ASP A 23 -12.67 9.67 15.05
CA ASP A 23 -11.26 9.73 15.45
C ASP A 23 -10.54 10.90 14.76
N THR A 24 -9.24 11.07 15.00
CA THR A 24 -8.44 12.06 14.26
C THR A 24 -8.39 11.72 12.77
N VAL A 25 -8.12 12.72 11.92
CA VAL A 25 -7.87 12.47 10.49
C VAL A 25 -6.76 11.44 10.30
N SER A 26 -5.68 11.49 11.10
CA SER A 26 -4.62 10.48 10.99
C SER A 26 -5.16 9.07 11.19
N GLU A 27 -5.94 8.85 12.26
CA GLU A 27 -6.33 7.50 12.67
C GLU A 27 -7.39 6.88 11.78
N VAL A 28 -8.36 7.67 11.30
CA VAL A 28 -9.36 7.18 10.35
C VAL A 28 -8.73 6.83 9.00
N PHE A 29 -7.67 7.52 8.59
CA PHE A 29 -7.01 7.24 7.30
C PHE A 29 -5.92 6.16 7.42
N SER A 30 -5.26 6.01 8.56
CA SER A 30 -4.25 4.97 8.77
C SER A 30 -4.83 3.64 9.25
N HIS A 31 -5.79 3.68 10.18
CA HIS A 31 -6.32 2.52 10.88
C HIS A 31 -7.86 2.57 11.00
N PRO A 32 -8.59 2.68 9.88
CA PRO A 32 -10.05 2.68 9.91
C PRO A 32 -10.58 1.40 10.57
N LYS A 33 -11.36 1.56 11.63
CA LYS A 33 -11.85 0.45 12.48
C LYS A 33 -13.09 -0.21 11.87
N THR A 34 -13.93 0.56 11.20
CA THR A 34 -15.19 0.07 10.63
C THR A 34 -15.04 -0.33 9.16
N PRO A 35 -15.77 -1.35 8.69
CA PRO A 35 -15.76 -1.76 7.28
C PRO A 35 -16.15 -0.63 6.32
N LEU A 36 -17.04 0.26 6.75
CA LEU A 36 -17.44 1.39 5.93
C LEU A 36 -16.34 2.45 5.83
N ALA A 37 -15.67 2.79 6.93
CA ALA A 37 -14.50 3.67 6.89
C ALA A 37 -13.41 3.07 5.99
N GLN A 38 -13.09 1.79 6.16
CA GLN A 38 -12.15 1.05 5.29
C GLN A 38 -12.52 1.18 3.82
N LYS A 39 -13.80 0.94 3.48
CA LYS A 39 -14.30 1.07 2.11
C LYS A 39 -14.19 2.51 1.59
N PHE A 40 -14.44 3.53 2.41
CA PHE A 40 -14.27 4.92 2.01
C PHE A 40 -12.79 5.24 1.73
N ILE A 41 -11.88 4.83 2.60
CA ILE A 41 -10.44 5.03 2.37
C ILE A 41 -9.99 4.30 1.10
N GLN A 42 -10.34 3.02 0.94
CA GLN A 42 -10.05 2.26 -0.28
C GLN A 42 -10.65 2.90 -1.53
N SER A 43 -11.85 3.47 -1.46
CA SER A 43 -12.47 4.15 -2.60
C SER A 43 -11.76 5.45 -3.01
N THR A 44 -10.84 5.95 -2.20
CA THR A 44 -9.99 7.11 -2.55
C THR A 44 -8.63 6.68 -3.10
N LEU A 45 -8.24 5.43 -2.84
CA LEU A 45 -6.99 4.82 -3.25
C LEU A 45 -7.29 3.84 -4.40
N HIS A 46 -7.41 4.37 -5.61
CA HIS A 46 -7.60 3.57 -6.81
C HIS A 46 -6.32 3.57 -7.61
N LEU A 47 -5.71 2.41 -7.72
CA LEU A 47 -4.53 2.22 -8.54
C LEU A 47 -4.78 0.97 -9.40
N ASP A 48 -5.15 1.24 -10.64
CA ASP A 48 -5.41 0.20 -11.63
C ASP A 48 -4.08 -0.34 -12.14
N ILE A 49 -4.05 -1.65 -12.38
CA ILE A 49 -2.95 -2.32 -13.06
C ILE A 49 -3.00 -1.87 -14.53
N PRO A 50 -1.93 -1.28 -15.09
CA PRO A 50 -1.90 -0.92 -16.51
C PRO A 50 -2.18 -2.12 -17.42
N GLU A 51 -2.86 -1.91 -18.54
CA GLU A 51 -3.34 -2.98 -19.44
C GLU A 51 -2.20 -3.88 -19.95
N ASP A 52 -1.04 -3.29 -20.24
CA ASP A 52 0.19 -4.00 -20.64
C ASP A 52 0.71 -4.96 -19.57
N TYR A 53 0.51 -4.65 -18.30
CA TYR A 53 0.83 -5.56 -17.20
C TYR A 53 -0.23 -6.65 -17.07
N GLN A 54 -1.51 -6.31 -17.20
CA GLN A 54 -2.59 -7.30 -17.10
C GLN A 54 -2.46 -8.41 -18.15
N GLU A 55 -2.05 -8.07 -19.38
CA GLU A 55 -1.85 -9.05 -20.45
C GLU A 55 -0.66 -9.99 -20.20
N ARG A 56 0.38 -9.51 -19.50
CA ARG A 56 1.62 -10.26 -19.25
C ARG A 56 1.59 -11.02 -17.92
N LEU A 57 0.76 -10.57 -16.97
CA LEU A 57 0.71 -11.10 -15.62
C LEU A 57 0.30 -12.57 -15.61
N GLN A 58 1.17 -13.41 -15.04
CA GLN A 58 0.92 -14.82 -14.79
C GLN A 58 0.67 -15.06 -13.29
N ALA A 59 -0.27 -15.94 -12.96
CA ALA A 59 -0.56 -16.28 -11.57
C ALA A 59 0.54 -17.16 -10.94
N GLU A 60 1.17 -18.02 -11.73
CA GLU A 60 2.21 -18.96 -11.29
C GLU A 60 3.61 -18.41 -11.63
N PRO A 61 4.59 -18.59 -10.74
CA PRO A 61 5.97 -18.18 -11.01
C PRO A 61 6.61 -19.06 -12.09
N PHE A 62 7.45 -18.46 -12.92
CA PHE A 62 8.22 -19.13 -13.97
C PHE A 62 9.71 -18.74 -13.90
N THR A 63 10.57 -19.41 -14.67
CA THR A 63 12.01 -19.12 -14.68
C THR A 63 12.27 -17.67 -15.10
N ASP A 64 13.10 -16.96 -14.33
CA ASP A 64 13.42 -15.54 -14.52
C ASP A 64 12.21 -14.58 -14.42
N CYS A 65 11.12 -15.01 -13.79
CA CYS A 65 9.96 -14.15 -13.56
C CYS A 65 10.23 -13.03 -12.56
N VAL A 66 9.51 -11.92 -12.72
CA VAL A 66 9.59 -10.78 -11.82
C VAL A 66 8.25 -10.62 -11.08
N PRO A 67 8.23 -10.73 -9.74
CA PRO A 67 6.99 -10.54 -8.98
C PRO A 67 6.50 -9.08 -9.10
N MET A 68 5.22 -8.94 -9.41
CA MET A 68 4.48 -7.68 -9.35
C MET A 68 3.73 -7.60 -8.02
N LEU A 69 4.00 -6.54 -7.28
CA LEU A 69 3.53 -6.34 -5.92
C LEU A 69 2.64 -5.11 -5.82
N ARG A 70 1.59 -5.23 -5.02
CA ARG A 70 0.84 -4.10 -4.46
C ARG A 70 1.29 -3.90 -3.03
N LEU A 71 1.90 -2.76 -2.77
CA LEU A 71 2.29 -2.30 -1.44
C LEU A 71 1.25 -1.31 -0.94
N GLU A 72 0.62 -1.60 0.19
CA GLU A 72 -0.26 -0.66 0.88
C GLU A 72 0.43 -0.20 2.16
N PHE A 73 0.70 1.10 2.21
CA PHE A 73 1.25 1.79 3.36
C PHE A 73 0.08 2.30 4.19
N THR A 74 -0.09 1.74 5.38
CA THR A 74 -0.96 2.29 6.43
C THR A 74 -0.09 3.17 7.33
N GLY A 75 -0.66 4.14 8.04
CA GLY A 75 0.10 5.04 8.92
C GLY A 75 0.86 4.38 10.09
N GLN A 76 0.83 3.05 10.19
CA GLN A 76 1.73 2.20 10.99
C GLN A 76 3.11 1.99 10.35
N SER A 77 3.26 2.28 9.05
CA SER A 77 4.53 2.13 8.33
C SER A 77 5.56 3.07 8.94
N VAL A 78 6.70 2.51 9.34
CA VAL A 78 7.80 3.23 9.96
C VAL A 78 8.23 4.39 9.05
N ASP A 79 8.60 5.55 9.60
CA ASP A 79 9.22 6.69 8.89
C ASP A 79 10.62 6.37 8.30
N ALA A 80 10.93 5.08 8.15
CA ALA A 80 12.14 4.55 7.57
C ALA A 80 12.07 4.52 6.04
N PRO A 81 13.21 4.63 5.34
CA PRO A 81 13.29 4.51 3.89
C PRO A 81 13.19 3.02 3.46
N LEU A 82 12.02 2.41 3.67
CA LEU A 82 11.79 0.96 3.54
C LEU A 82 12.28 0.39 2.20
N LEU A 83 11.90 1.02 1.07
CA LEU A 83 12.31 0.56 -0.27
C LEU A 83 13.82 0.69 -0.53
N SER A 84 14.46 1.72 0.02
CA SER A 84 15.91 1.87 -0.10
C SER A 84 16.66 0.87 0.77
N GLU A 85 16.09 0.54 1.92
CA GLU A 85 16.65 -0.45 2.84
C GLU A 85 16.50 -1.86 2.29
N THR A 86 15.35 -2.22 1.70
CA THR A 86 15.19 -3.52 1.03
C THR A 86 16.15 -3.66 -0.13
N ALA A 87 16.32 -2.60 -0.94
CA ALA A 87 17.25 -2.63 -2.06
C ALA A 87 18.70 -2.88 -1.63
N ARG A 88 19.16 -2.22 -0.56
CA ARG A 88 20.52 -2.44 -0.03
C ARG A 88 20.69 -3.78 0.67
N ARG A 89 19.68 -4.21 1.45
CA ARG A 89 19.78 -5.39 2.32
C ARG A 89 19.65 -6.70 1.57
N PHE A 90 18.75 -6.75 0.59
CA PHE A 90 18.43 -7.96 -0.17
C PHE A 90 18.94 -7.91 -1.60
N ASN A 91 19.63 -6.82 -2.00
CA ASN A 91 20.12 -6.63 -3.36
C ASN A 91 19.00 -6.76 -4.43
N VAL A 92 17.81 -6.25 -4.09
CA VAL A 92 16.64 -6.22 -4.98
C VAL A 92 16.45 -4.83 -5.56
N ASN A 93 15.86 -4.72 -6.74
CA ASN A 93 15.41 -3.44 -7.28
C ASN A 93 13.89 -3.35 -7.24
N ASN A 94 13.38 -2.33 -6.57
CA ASN A 94 11.95 -2.02 -6.54
C ASN A 94 11.65 -1.02 -7.67
N ASN A 95 11.12 -1.51 -8.79
CA ASN A 95 10.74 -0.68 -9.93
C ASN A 95 9.31 -0.18 -9.75
N ILE A 96 9.16 1.12 -9.45
CA ILE A 96 7.85 1.73 -9.18
C ILE A 96 7.11 1.88 -10.52
N ILE A 97 6.01 1.15 -10.68
CA ILE A 97 5.12 1.26 -11.84
C ILE A 97 4.22 2.48 -11.67
N SER A 98 3.63 2.58 -10.48
CA SER A 98 2.68 3.63 -10.15
C SER A 98 2.53 3.73 -8.64
N ALA A 99 2.32 4.95 -8.17
CA ALA A 99 2.21 5.23 -6.74
C ALA A 99 1.19 6.31 -6.49
N GLN A 100 0.26 6.04 -5.58
CA GLN A 100 -0.64 7.03 -5.02
C GLN A 100 -0.37 7.09 -3.52
N MET A 101 0.44 8.05 -3.13
CA MET A 101 0.80 8.31 -1.74
C MET A 101 0.20 9.65 -1.30
N ASP A 102 -0.50 9.62 -0.18
CA ASP A 102 -1.08 10.79 0.47
C ASP A 102 -0.46 10.97 1.86
N TYR A 103 -0.61 12.19 2.37
CA TYR A 103 -0.20 12.54 3.73
C TYR A 103 -1.34 13.26 4.42
N ALA A 104 -1.74 12.78 5.59
CA ALA A 104 -2.74 13.46 6.41
C ALA A 104 -2.42 13.26 7.89
N GLY A 105 -2.53 14.33 8.68
CA GLY A 105 -2.39 14.25 10.13
C GLY A 105 -1.06 13.67 10.63
N GLY A 106 0.05 13.83 9.90
CA GLY A 106 1.35 13.33 10.35
C GLY A 106 1.78 12.01 9.72
N VAL A 107 0.85 11.26 9.12
CA VAL A 107 1.08 9.90 8.63
C VAL A 107 1.02 9.83 7.11
N LYS A 108 1.91 8.99 6.54
CA LYS A 108 1.89 8.62 5.12
C LYS A 108 0.98 7.42 4.94
N PHE A 109 0.11 7.46 3.96
CA PHE A 109 -0.69 6.31 3.58
C PHE A 109 -0.89 6.29 2.08
N GLY A 110 -1.12 5.11 1.53
CA GLY A 110 -1.31 5.00 0.09
C GLY A 110 -1.01 3.61 -0.44
N ILE A 111 -1.09 3.51 -1.75
CA ILE A 111 -0.83 2.28 -2.48
C ILE A 111 0.22 2.51 -3.55
N MET A 112 1.09 1.52 -3.74
CA MET A 112 2.14 1.52 -4.73
C MET A 112 2.16 0.18 -5.45
N LEU A 113 2.17 0.22 -6.77
CA LEU A 113 2.45 -0.93 -7.61
C LEU A 113 3.94 -0.90 -7.97
N THR A 114 4.61 -2.02 -7.73
CA THR A 114 6.04 -2.16 -8.00
C THR A 114 6.34 -3.54 -8.56
N GLU A 115 7.32 -3.61 -9.46
CA GLU A 115 8.00 -4.87 -9.73
C GLU A 115 9.17 -4.99 -8.74
N MET A 116 9.46 -6.20 -8.29
CA MET A 116 10.62 -6.45 -7.45
C MET A 116 11.59 -7.39 -8.18
N HIS A 117 12.67 -6.82 -8.70
CA HIS A 117 13.69 -7.54 -9.45
C HIS A 117 14.76 -8.08 -8.51
N GLY A 118 15.09 -9.36 -8.65
CA GLY A 118 16.07 -10.05 -7.83
C GLY A 118 15.92 -11.56 -7.98
N THR A 119 16.69 -12.34 -7.21
CA THR A 119 16.46 -13.79 -7.16
C THR A 119 15.13 -14.08 -6.44
N GLN A 120 14.49 -15.22 -6.73
CA GLN A 120 13.25 -15.61 -6.04
C GLN A 120 13.42 -15.64 -4.51
N GLN A 121 14.60 -16.03 -4.02
CA GLN A 121 14.89 -16.07 -2.60
C GLN A 121 14.99 -14.66 -2.01
N ASP A 122 15.67 -13.74 -2.70
CA ASP A 122 15.85 -12.36 -2.24
C ASP A 122 14.54 -11.58 -2.28
N THR A 123 13.70 -11.77 -3.30
CA THR A 123 12.41 -11.11 -3.40
C THR A 123 11.45 -11.60 -2.31
N GLN A 124 11.41 -12.91 -2.03
CA GLN A 124 10.63 -13.44 -0.90
C GLN A 124 11.11 -12.91 0.45
N ALA A 125 12.43 -12.84 0.67
CA ALA A 125 13.01 -12.28 1.89
C ALA A 125 12.68 -10.78 2.05
N ALA A 126 12.74 -10.01 0.97
CA ALA A 126 12.37 -8.60 0.97
C ALA A 126 10.88 -8.38 1.25
N ILE A 127 9.99 -9.21 0.67
CA ILE A 127 8.55 -9.18 0.93
C ILE A 127 8.25 -9.46 2.41
N ALA A 128 8.86 -10.51 2.98
CA ALA A 128 8.69 -10.84 4.40
C ALA A 128 9.14 -9.69 5.30
N TRP A 129 10.28 -9.08 4.98
CA TRP A 129 10.80 -7.94 5.74
C TRP A 129 9.88 -6.70 5.67
N LEU A 130 9.28 -6.41 4.50
CA LEU A 130 8.30 -5.33 4.37
C LEU A 130 7.06 -5.58 5.22
N GLN A 131 6.57 -6.82 5.26
CA GLN A 131 5.44 -7.23 6.10
C GLN A 131 5.75 -7.09 7.60
N GLU A 132 6.98 -7.46 8.03
CA GLU A 132 7.45 -7.25 9.40
C GLU A 132 7.48 -5.76 9.79
N HIS A 133 7.68 -4.86 8.82
CA HIS A 133 7.69 -3.41 9.02
C HIS A 133 6.32 -2.75 8.77
N HIS A 134 5.25 -3.54 8.88
CA HIS A 134 3.85 -3.09 8.79
C HIS A 134 3.42 -2.55 7.41
N VAL A 135 4.12 -2.91 6.35
CA VAL A 135 3.63 -2.70 4.97
C VAL A 135 2.75 -3.89 4.61
N LYS A 136 1.51 -3.64 4.20
CA LYS A 136 0.68 -4.69 3.63
C LYS A 136 1.20 -4.97 2.22
N VAL A 137 1.64 -6.20 1.98
CA VAL A 137 2.16 -6.62 0.67
C VAL A 137 1.24 -7.69 0.10
N GLU A 138 0.75 -7.45 -1.11
CA GLU A 138 -0.01 -8.40 -1.90
C GLU A 138 0.76 -8.70 -3.19
N VAL A 139 0.99 -9.98 -3.48
CA VAL A 139 1.59 -10.43 -4.74
C VAL A 139 0.47 -10.58 -5.75
N LEU A 140 0.46 -9.74 -6.77
CA LEU A 140 -0.58 -9.75 -7.81
C LEU A 140 -0.34 -10.84 -8.85
N GLY A 141 0.93 -11.19 -9.08
CA GLY A 141 1.37 -12.20 -10.02
C GLY A 141 2.83 -11.99 -10.41
N TYR A 142 3.22 -12.60 -11.53
CA TYR A 142 4.58 -12.62 -12.04
C TYR A 142 4.60 -12.19 -13.51
N VAL A 143 5.56 -11.33 -13.86
CA VAL A 143 5.70 -10.71 -15.19
C VAL A 143 7.04 -11.09 -15.82
#